data_AF-A0A8D8F0L6-F1
#
_entry.id   AF-A0A8D8F0L6-F1
#
_cell.length_a   1.000
_cell.length_b   1.000
_cell.length_c   1.000
_cell.angle_alpha   90.00
_cell.angle_beta   90.00
_cell.angle_gamma   90.00
#
_symmetry.space_group_name_H-M   'P 1'
#
loop_
_entity.id
_entity.type
_entity.pdbx_description
1 polymer ?
#
loop_
_entity_poly.entity_id
_entity_poly.type
_entity_poly.pdbx_seq_one_letter_code
_entity_poly.pdbx_strand_id
1 'polypeptide(L)'
;MSDGEDGEGRPSPTTTAEPPTPATSSSTEPGPPRTFPKVPIFVVEDHHDVLTFLYRCLGSRHLPLRGNKIIHFDSHPDMCIPKHMPAAYVFNKEDLLDSISIENWLMPTVFAGHVERIVWVKPAWSDQIPKGKFQFNVGEFEGSIRTDSTLEYFVSEGCYQPEEQLENKKPLKLEVCAIDEYAPADDAEDLKDGYILDVDLDYFSTHNPFLKIYDKVGLYDKLKEIFISPELADSNE
;
A
#
# COMPACT_ATOMS: atom_id res chain seq x y z
N MET A 1 59.39 -69.09 1.86
CA MET A 1 60.45 -68.07 1.92
C MET A 1 59.80 -66.77 1.51
N SER A 2 59.47 -65.82 2.37
CA SER A 2 59.73 -65.51 3.78
C SER A 2 58.70 -64.41 4.11
N ASP A 3 57.86 -64.62 5.12
CA ASP A 3 57.88 -63.92 6.42
C ASP A 3 57.72 -62.40 6.32
N GLY A 4 56.68 -61.90 7.00
CA GLY A 4 56.28 -60.50 7.01
C GLY A 4 56.93 -59.67 8.12
N GLU A 5 56.40 -58.47 8.34
CA GLU A 5 56.44 -57.78 9.63
C GLU A 5 55.45 -56.60 9.67
N ASP A 6 54.84 -56.48 10.84
CA ASP A 6 53.81 -55.52 11.23
C ASP A 6 54.35 -54.11 11.47
N GLY A 7 53.51 -53.10 11.23
CA GLY A 7 53.79 -51.71 11.58
C GLY A 7 52.53 -51.00 12.09
N GLU A 8 52.39 -50.95 13.42
CA GLU A 8 51.32 -50.24 14.13
C GLU A 8 51.41 -48.72 13.89
N GLY A 9 50.37 -48.17 13.25
CA GLY A 9 50.19 -46.73 13.04
C GLY A 9 49.39 -46.07 14.16
N ARG A 10 50.07 -45.20 14.92
CA ARG A 10 49.59 -44.24 15.94
C ARG A 10 48.24 -43.56 15.60
N PRO A 11 47.31 -43.35 16.56
CA PRO A 11 46.07 -42.62 16.30
C PRO A 11 46.30 -41.11 16.23
N SER A 12 45.71 -40.47 15.21
CA SER A 12 45.67 -39.03 15.00
C SER A 12 44.83 -38.31 16.08
N PRO A 13 45.18 -37.10 16.52
CA PRO A 13 44.39 -36.35 17.49
C PRO A 13 43.14 -35.75 16.83
N THR A 14 41.96 -36.22 17.25
CA THR A 14 40.66 -35.64 16.90
C THR A 14 40.57 -34.23 17.52
N THR A 15 40.69 -33.20 16.68
CA THR A 15 40.42 -31.81 17.07
C THR A 15 38.93 -31.57 16.92
N THR A 16 38.17 -31.65 18.01
CA THR A 16 36.80 -31.15 18.08
C THR A 16 36.84 -29.63 17.99
N ALA A 17 36.52 -29.08 16.82
CA ALA A 17 36.25 -27.67 16.66
C ALA A 17 34.92 -27.33 17.33
N GLU A 18 34.93 -26.41 18.29
CA GLU A 18 33.72 -25.83 18.86
C GLU A 18 32.95 -25.07 17.77
N PRO A 19 31.60 -25.14 17.76
CA PRO A 19 30.80 -24.37 16.83
C PRO A 19 30.93 -22.88 17.13
N PRO A 20 30.96 -22.01 16.10
CA PRO A 20 31.03 -20.58 16.31
C PRO A 20 29.77 -20.09 17.02
N THR A 21 29.96 -19.34 18.10
CA THR A 21 28.90 -18.62 18.81
C THR A 21 28.18 -17.68 17.84
N PRO A 22 26.83 -17.63 17.85
CA PRO A 22 26.11 -16.70 16.99
C PRO A 22 26.48 -15.27 17.38
N ALA A 23 27.01 -14.50 16.43
CA ALA A 23 27.20 -13.08 16.60
C ALA A 23 25.84 -12.45 16.95
N THR A 24 25.73 -11.94 18.17
CA THR A 24 24.56 -11.19 18.60
C THR A 24 24.53 -9.91 17.76
N SER A 25 23.70 -9.89 16.72
CA SER A 25 23.40 -8.66 16.00
C SER A 25 22.71 -7.74 17.00
N SER A 26 23.44 -6.76 17.52
CA SER A 26 22.83 -5.67 18.27
C SER A 26 21.88 -4.96 17.33
N SER A 27 20.59 -5.28 17.41
CA SER A 27 19.51 -4.52 16.78
C SER A 27 19.44 -3.18 17.51
N THR A 28 20.36 -2.28 17.18
CA THR A 28 20.23 -0.87 17.54
C THR A 28 18.94 -0.38 16.91
N GLU A 29 17.95 -0.06 17.75
CA GLU A 29 16.73 0.56 17.27
C GLU A 29 17.07 1.80 16.43
N PRO A 30 16.38 2.00 15.29
CA PRO A 30 16.64 3.16 14.46
C PRO A 30 16.41 4.43 15.28
N GLY A 31 17.41 5.33 15.26
CA GLY A 31 17.28 6.65 15.88
C GLY A 31 16.10 7.46 15.34
N PRO A 32 15.74 8.57 16.01
CA PRO A 32 14.53 9.33 15.71
C PRO A 32 14.48 9.82 14.25
N PRO A 33 13.27 10.03 13.68
CA PRO A 33 13.11 10.57 12.34
C PRO A 33 13.88 11.87 12.14
N ARG A 34 14.44 12.03 10.94
CA ARG A 34 15.07 13.27 10.49
C ARG A 34 14.00 14.27 10.09
N THR A 35 14.32 15.55 10.20
CA THR A 35 13.43 16.63 9.77
C THR A 35 14.09 17.47 8.69
N PHE A 36 13.28 18.04 7.81
CA PHE A 36 13.73 19.05 6.88
C PHE A 36 13.70 20.44 7.54
N PRO A 37 14.61 21.37 7.17
CA PRO A 37 14.54 22.75 7.67
C PRO A 37 13.28 23.51 7.25
N LYS A 38 12.64 23.07 6.16
CA LYS A 38 11.37 23.59 5.61
C LYS A 38 10.55 22.41 5.10
N VAL A 39 9.24 22.59 4.95
CA VAL A 39 8.36 21.58 4.33
C VAL A 39 8.89 21.26 2.92
N PRO A 40 9.24 20.00 2.62
CA PRO A 40 9.67 19.61 1.28
C PRO A 40 8.46 19.62 0.33
N ILE A 41 8.66 20.09 -0.90
CA ILE A 41 7.64 20.09 -1.95
C ILE A 41 8.23 19.35 -3.15
N PHE A 42 7.50 18.37 -3.64
CA PHE A 42 7.83 17.60 -4.84
C PHE A 42 6.69 17.81 -5.84
N VAL A 43 7.05 17.98 -7.10
CA VAL A 43 6.11 18.12 -8.21
C VAL A 43 6.44 17.02 -9.20
N VAL A 44 5.43 16.25 -9.56
CA VAL A 44 5.50 15.13 -10.51
C VAL A 44 4.51 15.37 -11.64
N GLU A 45 4.74 14.72 -12.78
CA GLU A 45 3.82 14.77 -13.91
C GLU A 45 2.75 13.69 -13.76
N ASP A 46 3.17 12.42 -13.74
CA ASP A 46 2.26 11.31 -13.47
C ASP A 46 2.19 11.06 -11.95
N HIS A 47 0.99 10.84 -11.43
CA HIS A 47 0.75 10.75 -9.98
C HIS A 47 1.61 9.68 -9.28
N HIS A 48 1.76 8.51 -9.90
CA HIS A 48 2.50 7.38 -9.35
C HIS A 48 4.02 7.67 -9.18
N ASP A 49 4.59 8.66 -9.88
CA ASP A 49 5.98 9.07 -9.72
C ASP A 49 6.28 9.56 -8.30
N VAL A 50 5.25 9.93 -7.51
CA VAL A 50 5.36 10.30 -6.09
C VAL A 50 6.08 9.23 -5.28
N LEU A 51 5.94 7.95 -5.64
CA LEU A 51 6.60 6.84 -4.94
C LEU A 51 8.11 6.97 -4.91
N THR A 52 8.74 7.53 -5.94
CA THR A 52 10.18 7.78 -5.97
C THR A 52 10.63 8.68 -4.82
N PHE A 53 9.84 9.71 -4.51
CA PHE A 53 10.12 10.64 -3.42
C PHE A 53 9.77 10.06 -2.06
N LEU A 54 8.66 9.31 -1.97
CA LEU A 54 8.29 8.59 -0.75
C LEU A 54 9.40 7.61 -0.35
N TYR A 55 9.89 6.78 -1.26
CA TYR A 55 11.00 5.86 -0.97
C TYR A 55 12.28 6.57 -0.55
N ARG A 56 12.60 7.72 -1.17
CA ARG A 56 13.74 8.54 -0.72
C ARG A 56 13.52 9.06 0.71
N CYS A 57 12.32 9.51 1.06
CA CYS A 57 12.00 9.99 2.41
C CYS A 57 12.02 8.87 3.45
N LEU A 58 11.52 7.67 3.11
CA LEU A 58 11.59 6.46 3.93
C LEU A 58 13.06 6.04 4.15
N GLY A 59 13.84 5.90 3.08
CA GLY A 59 15.24 5.47 3.14
C GLY A 59 16.16 6.48 3.84
N SER A 60 15.85 7.77 3.75
CA SER A 60 16.57 8.83 4.48
C SER A 60 16.05 9.08 5.90
N ARG A 61 15.00 8.35 6.33
CA ARG A 61 14.32 8.44 7.63
C ARG A 61 13.66 9.79 7.91
N HIS A 62 13.26 10.52 6.87
CA HIS A 62 12.38 11.70 7.04
C HIS A 62 10.91 11.31 7.19
N LEU A 63 10.56 10.10 6.75
CA LEU A 63 9.32 9.43 7.09
C LEU A 63 9.66 8.16 7.88
N PRO A 64 8.85 7.78 8.89
CA PRO A 64 8.88 6.44 9.47
C PRO A 64 8.76 5.37 8.40
N LEU A 65 9.37 4.20 8.60
CA LEU A 65 9.26 3.10 7.64
C LEU A 65 7.83 2.55 7.52
N ARG A 66 7.00 2.72 8.55
CA ARG A 66 5.64 2.19 8.66
C ARG A 66 4.72 3.15 9.41
N GLY A 67 3.42 3.00 9.22
CA GLY A 67 2.41 3.75 9.97
C GLY A 67 2.24 5.21 9.51
N ASN A 68 2.67 5.52 8.29
CA ASN A 68 2.45 6.85 7.71
C ASN A 68 0.98 7.06 7.36
N LYS A 69 0.60 8.33 7.31
CA LYS A 69 -0.74 8.77 6.91
C LYS A 69 -0.66 9.58 5.62
N ILE A 70 -1.62 9.39 4.73
CA ILE A 70 -1.76 10.19 3.51
C ILE A 70 -3.04 11.01 3.61
N ILE A 71 -2.94 12.32 3.38
CA ILE A 71 -4.08 13.21 3.11
C ILE A 71 -4.04 13.49 1.61
N HIS A 72 -5.01 12.96 0.88
CA HIS A 72 -5.03 12.92 -0.58
C HIS A 72 -6.19 13.78 -1.09
N PHE A 73 -5.87 14.85 -1.80
CA PHE A 73 -6.83 15.71 -2.48
C PHE A 73 -6.83 15.35 -3.96
N ASP A 74 -7.90 14.69 -4.40
CA ASP A 74 -8.07 14.29 -5.78
C ASP A 74 -9.56 14.06 -6.08
N SER A 75 -9.94 14.19 -7.34
CA SER A 75 -11.22 13.71 -7.85
C SER A 75 -11.34 12.19 -7.94
N HIS A 76 -10.22 11.46 -7.95
CA HIS A 76 -10.15 9.99 -7.98
C HIS A 76 -9.59 9.44 -6.66
N PRO A 77 -9.88 8.18 -6.28
CA PRO A 77 -9.32 7.60 -5.06
C PRO A 77 -7.88 7.06 -5.20
N ASP A 78 -7.40 6.81 -6.43
CA ASP A 78 -6.14 6.12 -6.78
C ASP A 78 -5.83 4.83 -6.03
N MET A 79 -6.89 4.17 -5.59
CA MET A 79 -6.84 2.94 -4.81
C MET A 79 -7.15 1.71 -5.66
N CYS A 80 -7.10 1.78 -7.00
CA CYS A 80 -7.20 0.58 -7.82
C CYS A 80 -6.07 -0.38 -7.44
N ILE A 81 -6.33 -1.68 -7.50
CA ILE A 81 -5.33 -2.71 -7.21
C ILE A 81 -4.87 -3.33 -8.53
N PRO A 82 -3.56 -3.36 -8.83
CA PRO A 82 -3.06 -3.92 -10.08
C PRO A 82 -3.22 -5.45 -10.08
N LYS A 83 -4.31 -5.95 -10.68
CA LYS A 83 -4.81 -7.34 -10.54
C LYS A 83 -3.82 -8.42 -10.99
N HIS A 84 -2.94 -8.09 -11.92
CA HIS A 84 -1.98 -9.00 -12.54
C HIS A 84 -0.53 -8.75 -12.09
N MET A 85 -0.31 -7.76 -11.21
CA MET A 85 1.02 -7.50 -10.66
C MET A 85 1.30 -8.50 -9.54
N PRO A 86 2.43 -9.25 -9.60
CA PRO A 86 2.86 -10.09 -8.50
C PRO A 86 3.02 -9.26 -7.22
N ALA A 87 2.45 -9.71 -6.10
CA ALA A 87 2.52 -9.02 -4.81
C ALA A 87 3.98 -8.78 -4.37
N ALA A 88 4.89 -9.68 -4.73
CA ALA A 88 6.32 -9.54 -4.47
C ALA A 88 6.96 -8.29 -5.10
N TYR A 89 6.40 -7.74 -6.18
CA TYR A 89 6.92 -6.54 -6.84
C TYR A 89 6.91 -5.34 -5.91
N VAL A 90 5.98 -5.27 -4.95
CA VAL A 90 5.92 -4.19 -3.95
C VAL A 90 7.24 -4.02 -3.19
N PHE A 91 8.04 -5.08 -3.07
CA PHE A 91 9.33 -5.07 -2.37
C PHE A 91 10.53 -4.82 -3.30
N ASN A 92 10.30 -4.67 -4.60
CA ASN A 92 11.29 -4.25 -5.58
C ASN A 92 10.84 -2.95 -6.25
N LYS A 93 11.57 -1.86 -5.96
CA LYS A 93 11.25 -0.52 -6.47
C LYS A 93 11.06 -0.48 -7.98
N GLU A 94 11.95 -1.10 -8.75
CA GLU A 94 11.90 -0.97 -10.22
C GLU A 94 10.72 -1.78 -10.78
N ASP A 95 10.55 -3.04 -10.33
CA ASP A 95 9.43 -3.88 -10.76
C ASP A 95 8.07 -3.25 -10.42
N LEU A 96 7.95 -2.61 -9.25
CA LEU A 96 6.72 -1.92 -8.85
C LEU A 96 6.46 -0.71 -9.74
N LEU A 97 7.43 0.19 -9.89
CA LEU A 97 7.26 1.42 -10.67
C LEU A 97 6.91 1.13 -12.14
N ASP A 98 7.46 0.06 -12.71
CA ASP A 98 7.15 -0.38 -14.08
C ASP A 98 5.76 -1.03 -14.21
N SER A 99 5.11 -1.39 -13.09
CA SER A 99 3.85 -2.16 -13.07
C SER A 99 2.62 -1.37 -12.59
N ILE A 100 2.82 -0.13 -12.13
CA ILE A 100 1.75 0.74 -11.64
C ILE A 100 1.46 1.87 -12.62
N SER A 101 0.37 2.57 -12.38
CA SER A 101 -0.08 3.73 -13.14
C SER A 101 -0.73 4.74 -12.18
N ILE A 102 -1.14 5.88 -12.71
CA ILE A 102 -1.71 7.01 -11.96
C ILE A 102 -2.87 6.62 -11.03
N GLU A 103 -3.64 5.59 -11.37
CA GLU A 103 -4.87 5.21 -10.63
C GLU A 103 -4.67 4.11 -9.57
N ASN A 104 -3.47 3.54 -9.44
CA ASN A 104 -3.26 2.30 -8.67
C ASN A 104 -2.01 2.27 -7.76
N TRP A 105 -1.45 3.44 -7.44
CA TRP A 105 -0.19 3.56 -6.70
C TRP A 105 -0.34 3.50 -5.17
N LEU A 106 -1.51 3.84 -4.61
CA LEU A 106 -1.70 3.90 -3.15
C LEU A 106 -1.71 2.52 -2.49
N MET A 107 -2.44 1.56 -3.04
CA MET A 107 -2.62 0.24 -2.42
C MET A 107 -1.32 -0.56 -2.24
N PRO A 108 -0.34 -0.51 -3.17
CA PRO A 108 1.01 -1.03 -2.93
C PRO A 108 1.69 -0.48 -1.68
N THR A 109 1.51 0.81 -1.36
CA THR A 109 2.13 1.42 -0.16
C THR A 109 1.53 0.85 1.14
N VAL A 110 0.25 0.51 1.11
CA VAL A 110 -0.47 -0.12 2.22
C VAL A 110 -0.01 -1.56 2.39
N PHE A 111 0.06 -2.33 1.30
CA PHE A 111 0.54 -3.71 1.33
C PHE A 111 1.99 -3.82 1.83
N ALA A 112 2.86 -2.86 1.48
CA ALA A 112 4.21 -2.74 2.02
C ALA A 112 4.24 -2.42 3.53
N GLY A 113 3.12 -1.96 4.10
CA GLY A 113 2.98 -1.47 5.46
C GLY A 113 3.54 -0.07 5.68
N HIS A 114 3.86 0.66 4.60
CA HIS A 114 4.33 2.05 4.70
C HIS A 114 3.21 2.98 5.14
N VAL A 115 2.00 2.76 4.63
CA VAL A 115 0.81 3.57 4.90
C VAL A 115 -0.23 2.73 5.64
N GLU A 116 -0.84 3.30 6.68
CA GLU A 116 -1.90 2.65 7.45
C GLU A 116 -3.21 3.45 7.48
N ARG A 117 -3.17 4.73 7.10
CA ARG A 117 -4.34 5.59 7.03
C ARG A 117 -4.30 6.47 5.80
N ILE A 118 -5.43 6.55 5.12
CA ILE A 118 -5.65 7.45 3.99
C ILE A 118 -6.89 8.29 4.31
N VAL A 119 -6.75 9.60 4.21
CA VAL A 119 -7.87 10.55 4.17
C VAL A 119 -7.99 11.01 2.73
N TRP A 120 -9.02 10.56 2.04
CA TRP A 120 -9.35 11.04 0.70
C TRP A 120 -10.36 12.19 0.82
N VAL A 121 -9.86 13.40 0.56
CA VAL A 121 -10.67 14.61 0.50
C VAL A 121 -11.12 14.79 -0.94
N LYS A 122 -12.38 14.44 -1.22
CA LYS A 122 -12.90 14.40 -2.59
C LYS A 122 -13.79 15.61 -2.91
N PRO A 123 -13.82 16.07 -4.18
CA PRO A 123 -14.74 17.11 -4.61
C PRO A 123 -16.17 16.57 -4.72
N ALA A 124 -17.14 17.47 -4.72
CA ALA A 124 -18.58 17.13 -4.69
C ALA A 124 -19.07 16.30 -5.90
N TRP A 125 -18.33 16.32 -7.01
CA TRP A 125 -18.67 15.56 -8.23
C TRP A 125 -18.07 14.16 -8.27
N SER A 126 -17.20 13.78 -7.33
CA SER A 126 -16.63 12.43 -7.27
C SER A 126 -17.55 11.49 -6.48
N ASP A 127 -17.99 10.40 -7.09
CA ASP A 127 -18.93 9.43 -6.52
C ASP A 127 -18.37 8.00 -6.37
N GLN A 128 -17.07 7.80 -6.65
CA GLN A 128 -16.45 6.46 -6.72
C GLN A 128 -16.46 5.69 -5.40
N ILE A 129 -16.21 6.36 -4.27
CA ILE A 129 -16.38 5.78 -2.91
C ILE A 129 -17.32 6.69 -2.12
N PRO A 130 -18.33 6.15 -1.41
CA PRO A 130 -19.20 6.95 -0.55
C PRO A 130 -18.39 7.61 0.58
N LYS A 131 -18.88 8.75 1.07
CA LYS A 131 -18.29 9.41 2.24
C LYS A 131 -18.48 8.53 3.47
N GLY A 132 -17.49 8.49 4.35
CA GLY A 132 -17.52 7.63 5.53
C GLY A 132 -16.13 7.27 6.04
N LYS A 133 -16.10 6.50 7.12
CA LYS A 133 -14.88 5.90 7.66
C LYS A 133 -14.98 4.39 7.50
N PHE A 134 -13.94 3.81 6.92
CA PHE A 134 -13.86 2.39 6.59
C PHE A 134 -12.59 1.82 7.18
N GLN A 135 -12.67 0.56 7.62
CA GLN A 135 -11.51 -0.18 8.07
C GLN A 135 -11.55 -1.56 7.46
N PHE A 136 -10.46 -1.92 6.80
CA PHE A 136 -10.31 -3.17 6.08
C PHE A 136 -8.82 -3.52 5.97
N ASN A 137 -8.51 -4.67 5.42
CA ASN A 137 -7.18 -5.19 5.23
C ASN A 137 -6.78 -5.20 3.75
N VAL A 138 -5.50 -4.98 3.49
CA VAL A 138 -4.85 -5.21 2.19
C VAL A 138 -3.86 -6.35 2.38
N GLY A 139 -4.01 -7.40 1.60
CA GLY A 139 -3.22 -8.63 1.73
C GLY A 139 -2.91 -9.25 0.38
N GLU A 140 -2.37 -10.45 0.43
CA GLU A 140 -2.03 -11.25 -0.74
C GLU A 140 -2.98 -12.43 -0.87
N PHE A 141 -3.41 -12.73 -2.09
CA PHE A 141 -4.15 -13.94 -2.42
C PHE A 141 -3.68 -14.42 -3.80
N GLU A 142 -3.28 -15.70 -3.87
CA GLU A 142 -2.74 -16.33 -5.09
C GLU A 142 -1.64 -15.50 -5.78
N GLY A 143 -0.74 -14.91 -4.99
CA GLY A 143 0.41 -14.14 -5.49
C GLY A 143 0.10 -12.72 -5.94
N SER A 144 -1.13 -12.22 -5.74
CA SER A 144 -1.55 -10.85 -6.12
C SER A 144 -2.12 -10.10 -4.93
N ILE A 145 -2.05 -8.76 -4.95
CA ILE A 145 -2.64 -7.93 -3.90
C ILE A 145 -4.18 -7.99 -3.99
N ARG A 146 -4.86 -8.11 -2.85
CA ARG A 146 -6.32 -8.10 -2.71
C ARG A 146 -6.72 -7.39 -1.41
N THR A 147 -8.01 -7.16 -1.23
CA THR A 147 -8.58 -6.55 -0.02
C THR A 147 -9.83 -7.28 0.44
N ASP A 148 -10.14 -7.25 1.73
CA ASP A 148 -11.41 -7.73 2.28
C ASP A 148 -12.50 -6.64 2.34
N SER A 149 -12.26 -5.48 1.74
CA SER A 149 -13.26 -4.40 1.67
C SER A 149 -14.44 -4.78 0.77
N THR A 150 -15.66 -4.63 1.30
CA THR A 150 -16.92 -4.80 0.58
C THR A 150 -17.38 -3.55 -0.18
N LEU A 151 -16.59 -2.47 -0.16
CA LEU A 151 -16.89 -1.28 -0.94
C LEU A 151 -17.00 -1.63 -2.42
N GLU A 152 -18.06 -1.14 -3.07
CA GLU A 152 -18.34 -1.38 -4.51
C GLU A 152 -17.12 -1.09 -5.39
N TYR A 153 -16.32 -0.09 -5.04
CA TYR A 153 -15.07 0.25 -5.71
C TYR A 153 -14.08 -0.92 -5.82
N PHE A 154 -13.95 -1.75 -4.79
CA PHE A 154 -13.07 -2.92 -4.81
C PHE A 154 -13.77 -4.19 -5.32
N VAL A 155 -15.07 -4.33 -5.03
CA VAL A 155 -15.88 -5.49 -5.44
C VAL A 155 -16.09 -5.52 -6.95
N SER A 156 -16.47 -4.39 -7.55
CA SER A 156 -16.68 -4.27 -9.00
C SER A 156 -15.40 -4.51 -9.81
N GLU A 157 -14.24 -4.22 -9.21
CA GLU A 157 -12.93 -4.53 -9.76
C GLU A 157 -12.52 -6.00 -9.50
N GLY A 158 -13.28 -6.80 -8.76
CA GLY A 158 -12.92 -8.19 -8.48
C GLY A 158 -11.66 -8.31 -7.61
N CYS A 159 -11.41 -7.30 -6.77
CA CYS A 159 -10.27 -7.24 -5.85
C CYS A 159 -10.62 -7.70 -4.42
N TYR A 160 -11.91 -7.96 -4.16
CA TYR A 160 -12.39 -8.50 -2.90
C TYR A 160 -11.93 -9.94 -2.69
N GLN A 161 -11.48 -10.24 -1.47
CA GLN A 161 -11.26 -11.58 -0.97
C GLN A 161 -11.57 -11.65 0.53
N PRO A 162 -12.23 -12.70 1.04
CA PRO A 162 -12.49 -12.83 2.48
C PRO A 162 -11.21 -12.74 3.31
N GLU A 163 -11.29 -12.07 4.46
CA GLU A 163 -10.12 -11.76 5.31
C GLU A 163 -9.31 -13.01 5.68
N GLU A 164 -9.98 -14.13 5.93
CA GLU A 164 -9.37 -15.41 6.29
C GLU A 164 -8.53 -16.04 5.18
N GLN A 165 -8.71 -15.61 3.94
CA GLN A 165 -7.94 -16.09 2.79
C GLN A 165 -6.79 -15.14 2.43
N LEU A 166 -6.74 -13.96 3.03
CA LEU A 166 -5.65 -13.01 2.81
C LEU A 166 -4.40 -13.40 3.62
N GLU A 167 -3.29 -13.51 2.92
CA GLU A 167 -1.96 -13.65 3.51
C GLU A 167 -1.30 -12.27 3.70
N ASN A 168 -0.33 -12.18 4.61
CA ASN A 168 0.51 -10.98 4.82
C ASN A 168 -0.27 -9.66 5.05
N LYS A 169 -1.51 -9.74 5.51
CA LYS A 169 -2.43 -8.59 5.61
C LYS A 169 -1.89 -7.40 6.41
N LYS A 170 -2.26 -6.20 5.97
CA LYS A 170 -1.98 -4.91 6.58
C LYS A 170 -3.30 -4.16 6.75
N PRO A 171 -3.61 -3.65 7.95
CA PRO A 171 -4.83 -2.89 8.15
C PRO A 171 -4.72 -1.52 7.48
N LEU A 172 -5.83 -1.05 6.92
CA LEU A 172 -6.01 0.28 6.37
C LEU A 172 -7.22 0.95 7.03
N LYS A 173 -7.03 2.19 7.46
CA LYS A 173 -8.11 3.10 7.84
C LYS A 173 -8.32 4.09 6.70
N LEU A 174 -9.47 4.02 6.05
CA LEU A 174 -9.85 4.95 4.99
C LEU A 174 -10.91 5.92 5.51
N GLU A 175 -10.68 7.22 5.35
CA GLU A 175 -11.68 8.25 5.57
C GLU A 175 -11.94 8.98 4.26
N VAL A 176 -13.21 8.99 3.83
CA VAL A 176 -13.66 9.68 2.63
C VAL A 176 -14.57 10.82 3.05
N CYS A 177 -14.18 12.05 2.74
CA CYS A 177 -14.90 13.24 3.20
C CYS A 177 -14.83 14.38 2.17
N ALA A 178 -15.72 15.36 2.34
CA ALA A 178 -15.60 16.64 1.66
C ALA A 178 -14.64 17.58 2.42
N ILE A 179 -14.17 18.65 1.76
CA ILE A 179 -13.19 19.58 2.34
C ILE A 179 -13.69 20.29 3.60
N ASP A 180 -14.99 20.56 3.69
CA ASP A 180 -15.64 21.20 4.84
C ASP A 180 -15.90 20.22 6.00
N GLU A 181 -15.78 18.93 5.75
CA GLU A 181 -15.92 17.86 6.73
C GLU A 181 -14.57 17.41 7.29
N TYR A 182 -13.45 17.78 6.64
CA TYR A 182 -12.11 17.44 7.12
C TYR A 182 -11.58 18.51 8.08
N ALA A 183 -11.32 18.10 9.33
CA ALA A 183 -10.74 18.95 10.37
C ALA A 183 -9.33 18.45 10.76
N PRO A 184 -8.25 18.98 10.16
CA PRO A 184 -6.88 18.56 10.48
C PRO A 184 -6.50 18.72 11.96
N ALA A 185 -7.18 19.63 12.67
CA ALA A 185 -6.96 19.84 14.10
C ALA A 185 -7.33 18.61 14.94
N ASP A 186 -8.33 17.84 14.51
CA ASP A 186 -8.78 16.63 15.21
C ASP A 186 -7.75 15.50 15.07
N ASP A 187 -6.98 15.52 13.99
CA ASP A 187 -5.92 14.56 13.68
C ASP A 187 -4.53 15.03 14.14
N ALA A 188 -4.41 16.19 14.79
CA ALA A 188 -3.13 16.83 15.06
C ALA A 188 -2.15 15.96 15.87
N GLU A 189 -2.65 15.08 16.73
CA GLU A 189 -1.79 14.11 17.44
C GLU A 189 -1.37 12.95 16.54
N ASP A 190 -2.30 12.40 15.76
CA ASP A 190 -2.06 11.27 14.85
C ASP A 190 -1.06 11.62 13.72
N LEU A 191 -1.11 12.86 13.23
CA LEU A 191 -0.25 13.34 12.14
C LEU A 191 1.18 13.69 12.59
N LYS A 192 1.46 13.80 13.90
CA LYS A 192 2.82 14.10 14.42
C LYS A 192 3.83 13.00 14.08
N ASP A 193 3.36 11.77 14.00
CA ASP A 193 4.23 10.62 13.76
C ASP A 193 4.66 10.51 12.29
N GLY A 194 4.06 11.30 11.39
CA GLY A 194 4.43 11.34 9.98
C GLY A 194 3.19 11.35 9.09
N TYR A 195 3.12 12.35 8.23
CA TYR A 195 2.07 12.45 7.21
C TYR A 195 2.65 12.89 5.87
N ILE A 196 1.91 12.57 4.83
CA ILE A 196 2.14 12.98 3.45
C ILE A 196 0.89 13.75 3.05
N LEU A 197 1.07 14.98 2.58
CA LEU A 197 0.02 15.72 1.90
C LEU A 197 0.22 15.53 0.41
N ASP A 198 -0.77 14.94 -0.22
CA ASP A 198 -0.82 14.66 -1.64
C ASP A 198 -1.97 15.46 -2.28
N VAL A 199 -1.69 16.12 -3.40
CA VAL A 199 -2.63 17.03 -4.07
C VAL A 199 -2.51 16.83 -5.57
N ASP A 200 -3.50 16.18 -6.15
CA ASP A 200 -3.71 16.17 -7.60
C ASP A 200 -4.51 17.41 -8.01
N LEU A 201 -4.18 17.96 -9.18
CA LEU A 201 -4.86 19.12 -9.74
C LEU A 201 -6.26 18.78 -10.26
N ASP A 202 -6.53 17.52 -10.56
CA ASP A 202 -7.86 17.02 -10.93
C ASP A 202 -8.90 17.24 -9.82
N TYR A 203 -8.46 17.40 -8.56
CA TYR A 203 -9.31 17.86 -7.46
C TYR A 203 -10.09 19.14 -7.79
N PHE A 204 -9.46 20.10 -8.49
CA PHE A 204 -10.08 21.38 -8.81
C PHE A 204 -10.94 21.32 -10.07
N SER A 205 -10.54 20.49 -11.03
CA SER A 205 -11.22 20.33 -12.31
C SER A 205 -10.68 19.12 -13.04
N THR A 206 -11.48 18.07 -13.13
CA THR A 206 -11.22 16.95 -14.03
C THR A 206 -12.26 16.93 -15.15
N HIS A 207 -11.85 16.51 -16.36
CA HIS A 207 -12.77 16.29 -17.46
C HIS A 207 -12.81 14.80 -17.78
N ASN A 208 -13.92 14.13 -17.52
CA ASN A 208 -14.11 12.76 -17.97
C ASN A 208 -14.48 12.75 -19.47
N PRO A 209 -13.57 12.33 -20.37
CA PRO A 209 -13.83 12.36 -21.81
C PRO A 209 -14.83 11.26 -22.24
N PHE A 210 -15.04 10.23 -21.40
CA PHE A 210 -15.87 9.07 -21.70
C PHE A 210 -17.35 9.28 -21.33
N LEU A 211 -17.63 10.13 -20.35
CA LEU A 211 -19.00 10.47 -19.90
C LEU A 211 -19.91 10.91 -21.06
N LYS A 212 -19.34 11.56 -22.08
CA LYS A 212 -20.09 12.06 -23.25
C LYS A 212 -20.22 11.06 -24.39
N ILE A 213 -19.51 9.93 -24.37
CA ILE A 213 -19.48 9.01 -25.52
C ILE A 213 -20.82 8.29 -25.69
N TYR A 214 -21.55 8.05 -24.60
CA TYR A 214 -22.83 7.32 -24.60
C TYR A 214 -23.93 8.00 -23.75
N ASP A 215 -23.93 9.33 -23.69
CA ASP A 215 -24.89 10.11 -22.89
C ASP A 215 -26.36 9.84 -23.27
N LYS A 216 -26.67 9.71 -24.56
CA LYS A 216 -28.02 9.50 -25.10
C LYS A 216 -28.69 8.21 -24.63
N VAL A 217 -27.91 7.22 -24.20
CA VAL A 217 -28.44 5.93 -23.77
C VAL A 217 -28.40 5.75 -22.25
N GLY A 218 -27.83 6.70 -21.50
CA GLY A 218 -27.67 6.61 -20.05
C GLY A 218 -26.87 5.35 -19.67
N LEU A 219 -25.79 5.05 -20.41
CA LEU A 219 -25.10 3.76 -20.32
C LEU A 219 -24.60 3.47 -18.90
N TYR A 220 -23.95 4.44 -18.26
CA TYR A 220 -23.35 4.26 -16.94
C TYR A 220 -24.40 3.93 -15.86
N ASP A 221 -25.54 4.64 -15.86
CA ASP A 221 -26.62 4.38 -14.90
C ASP A 221 -27.19 2.95 -15.06
N LYS A 222 -27.33 2.49 -16.30
CA LYS A 222 -27.79 1.13 -16.60
C LYS A 222 -26.77 0.06 -16.25
N LEU A 223 -25.47 0.32 -16.45
CA LEU A 223 -24.42 -0.64 -16.10
C LEU A 223 -24.30 -0.79 -14.58
N LYS A 224 -24.46 0.31 -13.81
CA LYS A 224 -24.45 0.26 -12.34
C LYS A 224 -25.46 -0.77 -11.80
N GLU A 225 -26.65 -0.88 -12.38
CA GLU A 225 -27.66 -1.89 -11.98
C GLU A 225 -27.22 -3.35 -12.17
N ILE A 226 -26.25 -3.62 -13.05
CA ILE A 226 -25.78 -4.98 -13.36
C ILE A 226 -24.66 -5.41 -12.40
N PHE A 227 -23.85 -4.47 -11.90
CA PHE A 227 -22.67 -4.77 -11.09
C PHE A 227 -22.96 -4.82 -9.58
N ILE A 228 -24.14 -4.40 -9.13
CA ILE A 228 -24.56 -4.53 -7.73
C ILE A 228 -24.78 -6.01 -7.41
N SER A 229 -23.91 -6.60 -6.58
CA SER A 229 -24.14 -7.92 -6.00
C SER A 229 -25.01 -7.80 -4.73
N PRO A 230 -26.28 -8.26 -4.74
CA PRO A 230 -27.16 -8.16 -3.56
C PRO A 230 -26.66 -8.94 -2.35
N GLU A 231 -25.78 -9.92 -2.57
CA GLU A 231 -25.21 -10.79 -1.54
C GLU A 231 -24.03 -10.14 -0.81
N LEU A 232 -23.43 -9.10 -1.40
CA LEU A 232 -22.28 -8.35 -0.87
C LEU A 232 -22.62 -6.91 -0.51
N ALA A 233 -23.82 -6.42 -0.87
CA ALA A 233 -24.26 -5.09 -0.51
C ALA A 233 -24.40 -5.00 1.02
N ASP A 234 -23.62 -4.11 1.63
CA ASP A 234 -23.77 -3.79 3.05
C ASP A 234 -25.24 -3.46 3.33
N SER A 235 -25.86 -4.20 4.24
CA SER A 235 -27.18 -3.88 4.75
C SER A 235 -27.06 -2.58 5.54
N ASN A 236 -27.30 -1.45 4.86
CA ASN A 236 -27.45 -0.16 5.52
C ASN A 236 -28.63 -0.24 6.49
N GLU A 237 -28.34 -0.33 7.80
CA GLU A 237 -29.24 0.12 8.87
C GLU A 237 -28.92 1.57 9.25
#